data_AF-A0A4W4F476-F1
#
_entry.id   AF-A0A4W4F476-F1
#
_cell.length_a   1.000
_cell.length_b   1.000
_cell.length_c   1.000
_cell.angle_alpha   90.00
_cell.angle_beta   90.00
_cell.angle_gamma   90.00
#
_symmetry.space_group_name_H-M   'P 1'
#
loop_
_entity.id
_entity.type
_entity.pdbx_description
1 polymer ?
#
loop_
_entity_poly.entity_id
_entity_poly.type
_entity_poly.pdbx_seq_one_letter_code
_entity_poly.pdbx_strand_id
1 'polypeptide(L)'
;MVKYFTCSGFLKGTWDQVFLAFWQRYPNPYSNHVLTEDIVFREVTPDSCLVSRRLLTKTSRAPRWAEKFLPAHRACKAYIVEDSIVDPQSRTMVTLTWNISHAYLMSVEERCVYGVNPDNSNWTEIKREAWISSNLYGLSKAVQEFGLARFKTSVTKTIKGFEYVLARMQGETPTKTLAEAATEKAREKALAAKEKAKDLASQAQKQQYM
;
A
#
# COMPACT_ATOMS: atom_id res chain seq x y z
N MET A 1 12.93 -22.89 -0.03
CA MET A 1 13.58 -22.13 1.06
C MET A 1 12.77 -20.88 1.33
N VAL A 2 12.45 -20.56 2.59
CA VAL A 2 11.60 -19.43 2.99
C VAL A 2 12.41 -18.50 3.90
N LYS A 3 12.30 -17.19 3.70
CA LYS A 3 12.92 -16.18 4.56
C LYS A 3 11.87 -15.57 5.47
N TYR A 4 12.08 -15.68 6.77
CA TYR A 4 11.19 -15.14 7.79
C TYR A 4 11.65 -13.75 8.23
N PHE A 5 10.71 -12.84 8.44
CA PHE A 5 10.93 -11.52 9.01
C PHE A 5 9.85 -11.23 10.04
N THR A 6 10.23 -10.62 11.14
CA THR A 6 9.30 -10.13 12.16
C THR A 6 9.68 -8.73 12.60
N CYS A 7 8.69 -7.90 12.90
CA CYS A 7 8.89 -6.61 13.54
C CYS A 7 7.66 -6.22 14.36
N SER A 8 7.89 -5.56 15.48
CA SER A 8 6.84 -4.89 16.25
C SER A 8 6.94 -3.38 16.06
N GLY A 9 5.80 -2.71 16.10
CA GLY A 9 5.71 -1.25 16.10
C GLY A 9 4.45 -0.81 16.83
N PHE A 10 4.28 0.50 16.97
CA PHE A 10 3.09 1.09 17.58
C PHE A 10 2.60 2.27 16.76
N LEU A 11 1.29 2.49 16.79
CA LEU A 11 0.66 3.69 16.24
C LEU A 11 0.11 4.53 17.40
N LYS A 12 0.32 5.84 17.30
CA LYS A 12 -0.23 6.82 18.24
C LYS A 12 -1.71 7.07 17.90
N GLY A 13 -2.55 6.16 18.38
CA GLY A 13 -4.00 6.20 18.21
C GLY A 13 -4.63 5.02 18.91
N THR A 14 -5.84 5.23 19.45
CA THR A 14 -6.59 4.14 20.09
C THR A 14 -6.89 3.06 19.06
N TRP A 15 -7.15 1.84 19.54
CA TRP A 15 -7.48 0.73 18.66
C TRP A 15 -8.65 1.06 17.71
N ASP A 16 -9.68 1.73 18.22
CA ASP A 16 -10.85 2.13 17.42
C ASP A 16 -10.45 3.08 16.28
N GLN A 17 -9.58 4.06 16.56
CA GLN A 17 -9.09 4.99 15.54
C GLN A 17 -8.23 4.28 14.50
N VAL A 18 -7.35 3.37 14.92
CA VAL A 18 -6.49 2.59 14.02
C VAL A 18 -7.31 1.65 13.16
N PHE A 19 -8.33 1.02 13.72
CA PHE A 19 -9.29 0.20 13.00
C PHE A 19 -10.02 1.02 11.92
N LEU A 20 -10.54 2.20 12.25
CA LEU A 20 -11.18 3.08 11.26
C LEU A 20 -10.17 3.53 10.19
N ALA A 21 -8.96 3.92 10.61
CA ALA A 21 -7.90 4.34 9.72
C ALA A 21 -7.49 3.22 8.75
N PHE A 22 -7.55 1.96 9.15
CA PHE A 22 -7.22 0.82 8.30
C PHE A 22 -8.10 0.75 7.04
N TRP A 23 -9.40 1.02 7.19
CA TRP A 23 -10.35 1.01 6.08
C TRP A 23 -10.29 2.27 5.21
N GLN A 24 -9.72 3.35 5.73
CA GLN A 24 -9.58 4.62 5.02
C GLN A 24 -8.11 4.96 4.68
N ARG A 25 -7.23 3.97 4.77
CA ARG A 25 -5.79 4.20 4.65
C ARG A 25 -5.39 4.61 3.24
N TYR A 26 -6.19 4.28 2.23
CA TYR A 26 -5.98 4.70 0.86
C TYR A 26 -7.08 5.67 0.41
N PRO A 27 -6.73 6.66 -0.45
CA PRO A 27 -5.38 7.01 -0.89
C PRO A 27 -4.58 7.76 0.19
N ASN A 28 -3.25 7.59 0.20
CA ASN A 28 -2.32 8.40 1.00
C ASN A 28 -1.02 8.67 0.23
N PRO A 29 -0.27 9.75 0.55
CA PRO A 29 0.91 10.15 -0.21
C PRO A 29 2.07 9.14 -0.21
N TYR A 30 2.15 8.29 0.82
CA TYR A 30 3.17 7.26 0.94
C TYR A 30 2.86 6.00 0.11
N SER A 31 1.64 5.93 -0.44
CA SER A 31 1.08 4.75 -1.09
C SER A 31 0.58 4.99 -2.51
N ASN A 32 1.18 5.94 -3.24
CA ASN A 32 0.87 6.23 -4.65
C ASN A 32 0.95 5.04 -5.62
N HIS A 33 1.57 3.95 -5.19
CA HIS A 33 1.71 2.70 -5.94
C HIS A 33 0.46 1.81 -5.84
N VAL A 34 -0.48 2.10 -4.94
CA VAL A 34 -1.78 1.44 -4.84
C VAL A 34 -2.74 2.14 -5.79
N LEU A 35 -3.26 1.40 -6.76
CA LEU A 35 -4.10 1.91 -7.84
C LEU A 35 -5.59 1.72 -7.54
N THR A 36 -5.96 0.53 -7.05
CA THR A 36 -7.35 0.19 -6.71
C THR A 36 -7.38 -0.61 -5.42
N GLU A 37 -8.49 -0.48 -4.70
CA GLU A 37 -8.83 -1.22 -3.49
C GLU A 37 -10.31 -1.56 -3.56
N ASP A 38 -10.61 -2.86 -3.56
CA ASP A 38 -11.95 -3.38 -3.74
C ASP A 38 -12.25 -4.40 -2.65
N ILE A 39 -13.45 -4.36 -2.07
CA ILE A 39 -13.91 -5.37 -1.11
C ILE A 39 -14.63 -6.45 -1.92
N VAL A 40 -14.07 -7.65 -1.95
CA VAL A 40 -14.63 -8.78 -2.71
C VAL A 40 -15.53 -9.66 -1.86
N PHE A 41 -15.36 -9.61 -0.54
CA PHE A 41 -16.18 -10.34 0.42
C PHE A 41 -16.20 -9.61 1.75
N ARG A 42 -17.35 -9.62 2.43
CA ARG A 42 -17.50 -9.12 3.79
C ARG A 42 -18.70 -9.76 4.45
N GLU A 43 -18.49 -10.25 5.67
CA GLU A 43 -19.55 -10.80 6.51
C GLU A 43 -19.30 -10.48 7.98
N VAL A 44 -20.38 -10.46 8.76
CA VAL A 44 -20.30 -10.51 10.22
C VAL A 44 -20.64 -11.92 10.64
N THR A 45 -19.72 -12.57 11.35
CA THR A 45 -19.86 -13.95 11.79
C THR A 45 -20.76 -14.05 13.03
N PRO A 46 -21.28 -15.25 13.38
CA PRO A 46 -22.14 -15.43 14.54
C PRO A 46 -21.51 -15.01 15.89
N ASP A 47 -20.18 -15.09 15.99
CA ASP A 47 -19.35 -14.62 17.12
C ASP A 47 -19.12 -13.10 17.12
N SER A 48 -19.80 -12.35 16.24
CA SER A 48 -19.70 -10.89 16.09
C SER A 48 -18.33 -10.39 15.61
N CYS A 49 -17.57 -11.22 14.88
CA CYS A 49 -16.36 -10.80 14.20
C CYS A 49 -16.69 -10.30 12.79
N LEU A 50 -16.00 -9.25 12.34
CA LEU A 50 -16.07 -8.79 10.95
C LEU A 50 -14.98 -9.48 10.14
N VAL A 51 -15.38 -10.33 9.22
CA VAL A 51 -14.50 -10.98 8.25
C VAL A 51 -14.60 -10.21 6.94
N SER A 52 -13.47 -9.91 6.31
CA SER A 52 -13.44 -9.27 5.00
C SER A 52 -12.28 -9.77 4.16
N ARG A 53 -12.49 -9.81 2.85
CA ARG A 53 -11.44 -9.99 1.85
C ARG A 53 -11.42 -8.78 0.93
N ARG A 54 -10.23 -8.23 0.74
CA ARG A 54 -9.97 -7.13 -0.18
C ARG A 54 -9.03 -7.56 -1.29
N LEU A 55 -9.25 -7.00 -2.47
CA LEU A 55 -8.35 -7.10 -3.62
C LEU A 55 -7.71 -5.73 -3.85
N LEU A 56 -6.39 -5.69 -3.89
CA LEU A 56 -5.63 -4.48 -4.13
C LEU A 56 -4.83 -4.63 -5.42
N THR A 57 -4.91 -3.62 -6.28
CA THR A 57 -4.03 -3.51 -7.46
C THR A 57 -2.91 -2.53 -7.17
N LYS A 58 -1.66 -2.96 -7.35
CA LYS A 58 -0.46 -2.12 -7.16
C LYS A 58 0.37 -2.03 -8.44
N THR A 59 1.05 -0.90 -8.66
CA THR A 59 2.12 -0.81 -9.64
C THR A 59 3.30 -1.65 -9.17
N SER A 60 3.65 -2.68 -9.94
CA SER A 60 4.85 -3.47 -9.72
C SER A 60 5.85 -3.07 -10.79
N ARG A 61 7.05 -2.63 -10.41
CA ARG A 61 8.18 -2.63 -11.35
C ARG A 61 9.00 -3.85 -11.02
N ALA A 62 9.02 -4.79 -11.95
CA ALA A 62 9.94 -5.92 -11.88
C ALA A 62 11.39 -5.39 -11.78
N PRO A 63 12.28 -6.05 -11.02
CA PRO A 63 13.70 -5.80 -11.12
C PRO A 63 14.18 -5.96 -12.56
N ARG A 64 15.18 -5.17 -12.98
CA ARG A 64 15.76 -5.27 -14.33
C ARG A 64 16.23 -6.68 -14.70
N TRP A 65 16.70 -7.45 -13.72
CA TRP A 65 17.09 -8.86 -13.94
C TRP A 65 15.88 -9.77 -14.23
N ALA A 66 14.71 -9.44 -13.69
CA ALA A 66 13.46 -10.19 -13.84
C ALA A 66 12.67 -9.79 -15.11
N GLU A 67 12.92 -8.61 -15.67
CA GLU A 67 12.30 -8.13 -16.92
C GLU A 67 12.56 -9.09 -18.10
N LYS A 68 13.68 -9.81 -18.10
CA LYS A 68 13.99 -10.84 -19.11
C LYS A 68 13.10 -12.08 -19.03
N PHE A 69 12.49 -12.34 -17.87
CA PHE A 69 11.70 -13.54 -17.60
C PHE A 69 10.19 -13.25 -17.51
N LEU A 70 9.78 -11.98 -17.56
CA LEU A 70 8.39 -11.55 -17.48
C LEU A 70 7.96 -10.81 -18.75
N PRO A 71 6.87 -11.23 -19.42
CA PRO A 71 6.26 -10.44 -20.50
C PRO A 71 5.93 -9.02 -20.01
N ALA A 72 6.29 -7.99 -20.78
CA ALA A 72 6.21 -6.59 -20.39
C ALA A 72 4.82 -6.14 -19.89
N HIS A 73 3.73 -6.69 -20.47
CA HIS A 73 2.36 -6.36 -20.06
C HIS A 73 1.98 -6.90 -18.67
N ARG A 74 2.55 -8.04 -18.26
CA ARG A 74 2.34 -8.63 -16.92
C ARG A 74 3.28 -8.02 -15.87
N ALA A 75 4.42 -7.48 -16.28
CA ALA A 75 5.45 -6.97 -15.38
C ALA A 75 5.07 -5.70 -14.60
N CYS A 76 4.01 -4.98 -14.99
CA CYS A 76 3.71 -3.63 -14.48
C CYS A 76 2.67 -3.56 -13.35
N LYS A 77 1.85 -4.60 -13.17
CA LYS A 77 0.78 -4.64 -12.16
C LYS A 77 0.94 -5.87 -11.27
N ALA A 78 0.66 -5.68 -9.98
CA ALA A 78 0.56 -6.76 -9.01
C ALA A 78 -0.81 -6.73 -8.35
N TYR A 79 -1.37 -7.92 -8.16
CA TYR A 79 -2.62 -8.15 -7.45
C TYR A 79 -2.31 -8.77 -6.10
N ILE A 80 -2.91 -8.21 -5.06
CA ILE A 80 -2.71 -8.60 -3.68
C ILE A 80 -4.06 -8.84 -3.05
N VAL A 81 -4.20 -9.98 -2.39
CA VAL A 81 -5.36 -10.28 -1.57
C VAL A 81 -5.02 -9.95 -0.12
N GLU A 82 -5.96 -9.33 0.57
CA GLU A 82 -5.88 -9.09 2.01
C GLU A 82 -7.14 -9.63 2.68
N ASP A 83 -6.95 -10.62 3.52
CA ASP A 83 -7.98 -11.10 4.45
C ASP A 83 -7.81 -10.39 5.78
N SER A 84 -8.92 -10.04 6.40
CA SER A 84 -8.94 -9.41 7.72
C SER A 84 -10.05 -9.99 8.57
N ILE A 85 -9.74 -10.21 9.84
CA ILE A 85 -10.70 -10.56 10.88
C ILE A 85 -10.58 -9.50 11.97
N VAL A 86 -11.71 -8.89 12.32
CA VAL A 86 -11.78 -7.87 13.36
C VAL A 86 -12.71 -8.39 14.44
N ASP A 87 -12.21 -8.47 15.66
CA ASP A 87 -12.96 -8.82 16.85
C ASP A 87 -13.10 -7.57 17.75
N PRO A 88 -14.30 -6.95 17.78
CA PRO A 88 -14.54 -5.79 18.62
C PRO A 88 -14.53 -6.11 20.13
N GLN A 89 -14.81 -7.35 20.53
CA GLN A 89 -14.87 -7.74 21.95
C GLN A 89 -13.47 -7.81 22.53
N SER A 90 -12.55 -8.49 21.84
CA SER A 90 -11.13 -8.54 22.24
C SER A 90 -10.32 -7.31 21.83
N ARG A 91 -10.91 -6.41 21.02
CA ARG A 91 -10.23 -5.25 20.40
C ARG A 91 -8.95 -5.69 19.69
N THR A 92 -9.11 -6.70 18.84
CA THR A 92 -8.04 -7.21 18.00
C THR A 92 -8.43 -7.19 16.54
N MET A 93 -7.46 -6.92 15.67
CA MET A 93 -7.61 -7.05 14.23
C MET A 93 -6.43 -7.86 13.72
N VAL A 94 -6.71 -8.91 12.97
CA VAL A 94 -5.70 -9.76 12.34
C VAL A 94 -5.86 -9.65 10.83
N THR A 95 -4.76 -9.41 10.14
CA THR A 95 -4.76 -9.29 8.68
C THR A 95 -3.73 -10.23 8.09
N LEU A 96 -4.11 -10.93 7.03
CA LEU A 96 -3.24 -11.76 6.22
C LEU A 96 -3.22 -11.20 4.80
N THR A 97 -2.05 -10.83 4.30
CA THR A 97 -1.88 -10.23 2.97
C THR A 97 -0.93 -11.08 2.14
N TRP A 98 -1.29 -11.40 0.90
CA TRP A 98 -0.40 -12.12 0.00
C TRP A 98 -0.58 -11.69 -1.45
N ASN A 99 0.48 -11.82 -2.25
CA ASN A 99 0.41 -11.56 -3.68
C ASN A 99 -0.07 -12.80 -4.44
N ILE A 100 -1.12 -12.63 -5.25
CA ILE A 100 -1.59 -13.67 -6.18
C ILE A 100 -0.91 -13.55 -7.55
N SER A 101 -0.51 -12.34 -7.93
CA SER A 101 0.32 -12.12 -9.12
C SER A 101 1.79 -12.43 -8.84
N HIS A 102 2.51 -12.95 -9.83
CA HIS A 102 3.97 -13.14 -9.78
C HIS A 102 4.47 -14.09 -8.68
N ALA A 103 3.58 -14.86 -8.04
CA ALA A 103 3.91 -15.79 -6.97
C ALA A 103 4.95 -16.85 -7.37
N TYR A 104 4.99 -17.22 -8.67
CA TYR A 104 6.03 -18.11 -9.21
C TYR A 104 7.45 -17.53 -9.04
N LEU A 105 7.62 -16.22 -9.17
CA LEU A 105 8.91 -15.56 -8.98
C LEU A 105 9.20 -15.33 -7.49
N MET A 106 8.22 -14.74 -6.79
CA MET A 106 8.34 -14.39 -5.38
C MET A 106 6.95 -14.39 -4.75
N SER A 107 6.77 -15.16 -3.69
CA SER A 107 5.61 -15.06 -2.81
C SER A 107 6.00 -14.30 -1.56
N VAL A 108 5.17 -13.34 -1.17
CA VAL A 108 5.27 -12.58 0.07
C VAL A 108 3.94 -12.73 0.78
N GLU A 109 3.97 -13.38 1.92
CA GLU A 109 2.84 -13.51 2.83
C GLU A 109 3.15 -12.67 4.06
N GLU A 110 2.26 -11.76 4.42
CA GLU A 110 2.38 -10.86 5.56
C GLU A 110 1.21 -11.09 6.50
N ARG A 111 1.50 -11.34 7.78
CA ARG A 111 0.52 -11.37 8.85
C ARG A 111 0.76 -10.19 9.77
N CYS A 112 -0.29 -9.41 10.05
CA CYS A 112 -0.24 -8.35 11.04
C CYS A 112 -1.33 -8.59 12.09
N VAL A 113 -0.97 -8.41 13.36
CA VAL A 113 -1.87 -8.44 14.50
C VAL A 113 -1.85 -7.05 15.14
N TYR A 114 -3.01 -6.42 15.18
CA TYR A 114 -3.25 -5.12 15.77
C TYR A 114 -4.01 -5.32 17.07
N GLY A 115 -3.55 -4.71 18.15
CA GLY A 115 -4.20 -4.79 19.45
C GLY A 115 -3.90 -3.57 20.31
N VAL A 116 -4.66 -3.41 21.39
CA VAL A 116 -4.40 -2.36 22.37
C VAL A 116 -3.02 -2.56 22.98
N ASN A 117 -2.22 -1.51 23.06
CA ASN A 117 -0.91 -1.60 23.69
C ASN A 117 -1.06 -1.82 25.21
N PRO A 118 -0.32 -2.78 25.80
CA PRO A 118 -0.46 -3.13 27.22
C PRO A 118 0.01 -2.03 28.17
N ASP A 119 0.96 -1.18 27.74
CA ASP A 119 1.54 -0.11 28.55
C ASP A 119 0.77 1.21 28.40
N ASN A 120 0.12 1.43 27.24
CA ASN A 120 -0.62 2.66 26.95
C ASN A 120 -1.88 2.37 26.11
N SER A 121 -3.05 2.46 26.74
CA SER A 121 -4.35 2.23 26.09
C SER A 121 -4.68 3.19 24.95
N ASN A 122 -3.98 4.33 24.86
CA ASN A 122 -4.14 5.29 23.76
C ASN A 122 -3.33 4.92 22.52
N TRP A 123 -2.51 3.87 22.58
CA TRP A 123 -1.69 3.39 21.45
C TRP A 123 -2.13 2.00 21.03
N THR A 124 -1.91 1.71 19.74
CA THR A 124 -2.17 0.38 19.18
C THR A 124 -0.84 -0.28 18.84
N GLU A 125 -0.59 -1.46 19.42
CA GLU A 125 0.55 -2.29 19.07
C GLU A 125 0.27 -3.03 17.75
N ILE A 126 1.30 -3.13 16.91
CA ILE A 126 1.27 -3.90 15.67
C ILE A 126 2.41 -4.91 15.71
N LYS A 127 2.07 -6.20 15.71
CA LYS A 127 3.01 -7.30 15.51
C LYS A 127 2.91 -7.77 14.07
N ARG A 128 4.03 -7.71 13.36
CA ARG A 128 4.09 -8.04 11.93
C ARG A 128 5.05 -9.19 11.70
N GLU A 129 4.60 -10.14 10.91
CA GLU A 129 5.33 -11.32 10.48
C GLU A 129 5.26 -11.38 8.95
N ALA A 130 6.34 -11.81 8.31
CA ALA A 130 6.37 -12.00 6.87
C ALA A 130 7.20 -13.22 6.47
N TRP A 131 6.67 -13.95 5.49
CA TRP A 131 7.31 -15.10 4.86
C TRP A 131 7.54 -14.78 3.40
N ILE A 132 8.81 -14.79 3.00
CA ILE A 132 9.23 -14.48 1.64
C ILE A 132 9.82 -15.74 1.03
N SER A 133 9.18 -16.26 0.00
CA SER A 133 9.61 -17.46 -0.71
C SER A 133 9.79 -17.18 -2.21
N SER A 134 10.59 -18.01 -2.87
CA SER A 134 10.84 -17.92 -4.30
C SER A 134 11.06 -19.33 -4.86
N ASN A 135 10.40 -19.62 -5.97
CA ASN A 135 10.54 -20.90 -6.68
C ASN A 135 11.58 -20.83 -7.81
N LEU A 136 12.34 -19.73 -7.91
CA LEU A 136 13.34 -19.54 -8.94
C LEU A 136 14.64 -20.28 -8.56
N TYR A 137 14.86 -21.44 -9.18
CA TYR A 137 16.05 -22.26 -8.95
C TYR A 137 17.34 -21.49 -9.29
N GLY A 138 18.37 -21.59 -8.45
CA GLY A 138 19.65 -20.91 -8.61
C GLY A 138 19.69 -19.41 -8.25
N LEU A 139 18.53 -18.73 -8.17
CA LEU A 139 18.45 -17.29 -7.83
C LEU A 139 17.66 -17.00 -6.55
N SER A 140 17.10 -18.01 -5.91
CA SER A 140 16.20 -17.89 -4.75
C SER A 140 16.72 -16.94 -3.65
N LYS A 141 18.00 -17.02 -3.29
CA LYS A 141 18.61 -16.16 -2.25
C LYS A 141 18.59 -14.67 -2.65
N ALA A 142 18.98 -14.35 -3.89
CA ALA A 142 18.98 -12.98 -4.39
C ALA A 142 17.56 -12.40 -4.46
N VAL A 143 16.59 -13.21 -4.89
CA VAL A 143 15.18 -12.82 -4.92
C VAL A 143 14.65 -12.56 -3.50
N GLN A 144 14.97 -13.42 -2.55
CA GLN A 144 14.55 -13.25 -1.15
C GLN A 144 15.16 -12.01 -0.49
N GLU A 145 16.44 -11.72 -0.76
CA GLU A 145 17.09 -10.50 -0.27
C GLU A 145 16.47 -9.24 -0.86
N PHE A 146 16.20 -9.25 -2.16
CA PHE A 146 15.46 -8.18 -2.83
C PHE A 146 14.06 -8.00 -2.23
N GLY A 147 13.32 -9.11 -2.05
CA GLY A 147 12.00 -9.13 -1.44
C GLY A 147 12.02 -8.54 -0.04
N LEU A 148 12.97 -8.94 0.80
CA LEU A 148 13.11 -8.46 2.17
C LEU A 148 13.43 -6.95 2.21
N ALA A 149 14.34 -6.48 1.36
CA ALA A 149 14.66 -5.05 1.29
C ALA A 149 13.43 -4.23 0.92
N ARG A 150 12.66 -4.68 -0.08
CA ARG A 150 11.40 -4.05 -0.49
C ARG A 150 10.32 -4.13 0.60
N PHE A 151 10.26 -5.23 1.33
CA PHE A 151 9.32 -5.41 2.44
C PHE A 151 9.59 -4.40 3.55
N LYS A 152 10.85 -4.22 3.98
CA LYS A 152 11.22 -3.22 4.98
C LYS A 152 10.80 -1.80 4.58
N THR A 153 11.01 -1.41 3.32
CA THR A 153 10.51 -0.12 2.82
C THR A 153 8.98 -0.03 2.85
N SER A 154 8.29 -1.13 2.59
CA SER A 154 6.82 -1.20 2.63
C SER A 154 6.31 -1.01 4.07
N VAL A 155 6.95 -1.62 5.06
CA VAL A 155 6.64 -1.42 6.49
C VAL A 155 6.72 0.06 6.87
N THR A 156 7.81 0.75 6.51
CA THR A 156 7.96 2.19 6.78
C THR A 156 6.87 3.02 6.12
N LYS A 157 6.50 2.71 4.87
CA LYS A 157 5.41 3.40 4.16
C LYS A 157 4.05 3.16 4.80
N THR A 158 3.78 1.94 5.25
CA THR A 158 2.54 1.59 5.94
C THR A 158 2.40 2.41 7.23
N ILE A 159 3.44 2.48 8.07
CA ILE A 159 3.41 3.27 9.30
C ILE A 159 3.13 4.74 9.00
N LYS A 160 3.88 5.35 8.07
CA LYS A 160 3.66 6.76 7.67
C LYS A 160 2.28 7.01 7.07
N GLY A 161 1.76 6.05 6.30
CA GLY A 161 0.41 6.10 5.75
C GLY A 161 -0.66 6.09 6.84
N PHE A 162 -0.50 5.26 7.87
CA PHE A 162 -1.38 5.25 9.04
C PHE A 162 -1.30 6.55 9.82
N GLU A 163 -0.10 7.04 10.13
CA GLU A 163 0.10 8.31 10.85
C GLU A 163 -0.57 9.48 10.10
N TYR A 164 -0.44 9.53 8.78
CA TYR A 164 -1.10 10.53 7.94
C TYR A 164 -2.64 10.46 8.05
N VAL A 165 -3.21 9.26 8.00
CA VAL A 165 -4.66 9.06 8.06
C VAL A 165 -5.19 9.38 9.45
N LEU A 166 -4.48 8.97 10.50
CA LEU A 166 -4.84 9.24 11.89
C LEU A 166 -4.81 10.74 12.19
N ALA A 167 -3.76 11.46 11.78
CA ALA A 167 -3.69 12.91 11.91
C ALA A 167 -4.87 13.59 11.19
N ARG A 168 -5.19 13.16 9.96
CA ARG A 168 -6.34 13.67 9.21
C ARG A 168 -7.67 13.41 9.92
N MET A 169 -7.84 12.24 10.54
CA MET A 169 -9.05 11.90 11.31
C MET A 169 -9.20 12.75 12.57
N GLN A 170 -8.10 13.21 13.15
CA GLN A 170 -8.08 14.07 14.34
C GLN A 170 -8.29 15.55 14.00
N GLY A 171 -8.50 15.90 12.73
CA GLY A 171 -8.67 17.28 12.28
C GLY A 171 -7.37 18.04 12.14
N GLU A 172 -6.22 17.38 12.31
CA GLU A 172 -4.93 17.97 11.99
C GLU A 172 -4.79 17.99 10.47
N THR A 173 -4.64 19.17 9.88
CA THR A 173 -4.21 19.29 8.49
C THR A 173 -2.80 18.69 8.39
N PRO A 174 -2.59 17.56 7.69
CA PRO A 174 -1.26 17.01 7.54
C PRO A 174 -0.42 18.05 6.80
N THR A 175 0.66 18.50 7.41
CA THR A 175 1.59 19.48 6.82
C THR A 175 2.04 18.90 5.48
N LYS A 176 1.51 19.41 4.36
CA LYS A 176 1.94 18.99 3.01
C LYS A 176 3.46 19.09 3.00
N THR A 177 4.14 17.98 2.81
CA THR A 177 5.61 18.01 2.76
C THR A 177 6.03 18.89 1.59
N LEU A 178 7.17 19.57 1.70
CA LEU A 178 7.69 20.44 0.62
C LEU A 178 7.77 19.70 -0.73
N ALA A 179 8.03 18.39 -0.69
CA ALA A 179 8.02 17.51 -1.85
C ALA A 179 6.63 17.35 -2.46
N GLU A 180 5.58 17.18 -1.66
CA GLU A 180 4.20 17.06 -2.14
C GLU A 180 3.71 18.37 -2.74
N ALA A 181 3.98 19.50 -2.09
CA ALA A 181 3.67 20.82 -2.63
C ALA A 181 4.43 21.10 -3.95
N ALA A 182 5.68 20.66 -4.06
CA ALA A 182 6.45 20.77 -5.29
C ALA A 182 5.91 19.86 -6.41
N THR A 183 5.46 18.66 -6.07
CA THR A 183 4.91 17.70 -7.05
C THR A 183 3.55 18.17 -7.57
N GLU A 184 2.70 18.71 -6.69
CA GLU A 184 1.41 19.30 -7.05
C GLU A 184 1.60 20.53 -7.93
N LYS A 185 2.49 21.45 -7.55
CA LYS A 185 2.86 22.62 -8.38
C LYS A 185 3.44 22.24 -9.73
N ALA A 186 4.26 21.19 -9.80
CA ALA A 186 4.79 20.70 -11.06
C ALA A 186 3.69 20.14 -11.96
N ARG A 187 2.71 19.44 -11.38
CA ARG A 187 1.55 18.88 -12.09
C ARG A 187 0.61 19.98 -12.60
N GLU A 188 0.34 21.00 -11.80
CA GLU A 188 -0.43 22.18 -12.21
C GLU A 188 0.26 22.95 -13.34
N LYS A 189 1.57 23.20 -13.22
CA LYS A 189 2.35 23.86 -14.29
C LYS A 189 2.34 23.05 -15.59
N ALA A 190 2.45 21.72 -15.51
CA ALA A 190 2.38 20.85 -16.69
C ALA A 190 1.00 20.90 -17.36
N LEU A 191 -0.08 20.98 -16.57
CA LEU A 191 -1.44 21.10 -17.09
C LEU A 191 -1.66 22.44 -17.79
N ALA A 192 -1.25 23.53 -17.14
CA ALA A 192 -1.35 24.88 -17.70
C ALA A 192 -0.50 25.06 -18.97
N ALA A 193 0.69 24.46 -19.03
CA ALA A 193 1.52 24.46 -20.23
C ALA A 193 0.85 23.70 -21.39
N LYS A 194 0.18 22.58 -21.09
CA LYS A 194 -0.56 21.79 -22.07
C LYS A 194 -1.77 22.53 -22.63
N GLU A 195 -2.50 23.25 -21.79
CA GLU A 195 -3.63 24.10 -22.23
C GLU A 195 -3.14 25.25 -23.12
N LYS A 196 -2.12 25.99 -22.69
CA LYS A 196 -1.52 27.07 -23.50
C LYS A 196 -1.02 26.58 -24.86
N ALA A 197 -0.40 25.41 -24.92
CA ALA A 197 0.05 24.82 -26.19
C ALA A 197 -1.12 24.48 -27.11
N LYS A 198 -2.25 24.02 -26.56
CA LYS A 198 -3.47 23.72 -27.31
C LYS A 198 -4.12 24.99 -27.86
N ASP A 199 -4.15 26.06 -27.07
CA ASP A 199 -4.68 27.37 -27.49
C ASP A 199 -3.85 27.97 -28.62
N LEU A 200 -2.52 27.96 -28.48
CA LEU A 200 -1.59 28.43 -29.52
C LEU A 200 -1.72 27.63 -30.82
N ALA A 201 -1.86 26.30 -30.73
CA ALA A 201 -2.08 25.46 -31.91
C ALA A 201 -3.40 25.80 -32.63
N SER A 202 -4.47 26.09 -31.86
CA SER A 202 -5.76 26.49 -32.43
C SER A 202 -5.71 27.87 -33.11
N GLN A 203 -4.91 28.80 -32.57
CA GLN A 203 -4.71 30.12 -33.16
C GLN A 203 -3.89 30.05 -34.45
N ALA A 204 -2.83 29.22 -34.47
CA ALA A 204 -2.03 28.99 -35.67
C ALA A 204 -2.85 28.32 -36.80
N GLN A 205 -3.72 27.36 -36.47
CA GLN A 205 -4.65 26.79 -37.44
C GLN A 205 -5.62 27.82 -38.01
N LYS A 206 -6.16 28.74 -37.20
CA LYS A 206 -7.06 29.80 -37.68
C LYS A 206 -6.36 30.80 -38.62
N GLN A 207 -5.07 31.05 -38.42
CA GLN A 207 -4.27 31.92 -39.29
C GLN A 207 -3.88 31.25 -40.62
N GLN A 208 -3.91 29.92 -40.71
CA GLN A 208 -3.60 29.18 -41.94
C GLN A 208 -4.75 29.13 -42.96
N TYR A 209 -5.96 29.52 -42.55
CA TYR A 209 -7.17 29.53 -43.40
C TYR A 209 -7.67 30.96 -43.73
N MET A 210 -6.84 31.98 -43.45
CA MET A 210 -7.02 33.37 -43.88
C MET A 210 -5.99 33.69 -44.96
#